data_AF-A0A1M4WPZ5-F1
#
_entry.id   AF-A0A1M4WPZ5-F1
#
_cell.length_a   1.000
_cell.length_b   1.000
_cell.length_c   1.000
_cell.angle_alpha   90.00
_cell.angle_beta   90.00
_cell.angle_gamma   90.00
#
_symmetry.space_group_name_H-M   'P 1'
#
loop_
_entity.id
_entity.type
_entity.pdbx_description
1 polymer ?
#
loop_
_entity_poly.entity_id
_entity_poly.type
_entity_poly.pdbx_seq_one_letter_code
_entity_poly.pdbx_strand_id
1 'polypeptide(L)'
;MIDFFERLDKYMIYKGLNDNKLSKETGISNGLIGKARKRGSLSGQNISKLINTYQDLSADWLFRGEGEMIKVNEKNDNHIEDKDYVIKLQKKTIEALEDKIKRLEKGKK
;
A
#
# COMPACT_ATOMS: atom_id res chain seq x y z
N MET A 1 15.76 14.41 13.07
CA MET A 1 14.34 14.13 13.35
C MET A 1 13.62 14.27 12.02
N ILE A 2 12.98 13.21 11.52
CA ILE A 2 12.30 13.28 10.22
C ILE A 2 11.09 14.21 10.36
N ASP A 3 11.00 15.25 9.53
CA ASP A 3 9.91 16.22 9.57
C ASP A 3 8.73 15.83 8.66
N PHE A 4 7.69 16.67 8.65
CA PHE A 4 6.49 16.47 7.84
C PHE A 4 6.79 16.36 6.33
N PHE A 5 7.69 17.21 5.82
CA PHE A 5 7.99 17.25 4.38
C PHE A 5 8.88 16.10 3.96
N GLU A 6 9.84 15.68 4.80
CA GLU A 6 10.61 14.46 4.55
C GLU A 6 9.72 13.22 4.48
N ARG A 7 8.69 13.12 5.34
CA ARG A 7 7.70 12.03 5.27
C ARG A 7 6.83 12.11 4.03
N LEU A 8 6.38 13.31 3.67
CA LEU A 8 5.63 13.52 2.43
C LEU A 8 6.46 13.12 1.20
N ASP A 9 7.73 13.51 1.15
CA ASP A 9 8.63 13.18 0.04
C ASP A 9 8.88 11.66 -0.05
N LYS A 10 9.02 10.97 1.09
CA LYS A 10 9.07 9.49 1.12
C LYS A 10 7.83 8.85 0.51
N TYR A 11 6.65 9.33 0.89
CA TYR A 11 5.39 8.85 0.31
C TYR A 11 5.30 9.14 -1.20
N MET A 12 5.73 10.33 -1.63
CA MET A 12 5.76 10.70 -3.05
C MET A 12 6.67 9.78 -3.86
N ILE A 13 7.85 9.43 -3.34
CA ILE A 13 8.77 8.47 -3.96
C ILE A 13 8.09 7.11 -4.08
N TYR A 14 7.48 6.61 -2.99
CA TYR A 14 6.75 5.34 -2.99
C TYR A 14 5.63 5.29 -4.05
N LYS A 15 4.89 6.39 -4.23
CA LYS A 15 3.81 6.50 -5.23
C LYS A 15 4.28 6.87 -6.65
N GLY A 16 5.56 7.16 -6.87
CA GLY A 16 6.05 7.66 -8.16
C GLY A 16 5.50 9.03 -8.55
N LEU A 17 5.27 9.88 -7.54
CA LEU A 17 4.79 11.25 -7.69
C LEU A 17 5.97 12.22 -7.83
N ASN A 18 5.77 13.24 -8.66
CA ASN A 18 6.59 14.45 -8.65
C ASN A 18 5.70 15.64 -8.27
N ASP A 19 6.31 16.80 -8.02
CA ASP A 19 5.58 18.01 -7.60
C ASP A 19 4.43 18.35 -8.56
N ASN A 20 4.65 18.23 -9.88
CA ASN A 20 3.62 18.47 -10.89
C ASN A 20 2.43 17.53 -10.76
N LYS A 21 2.66 16.24 -10.51
CA LYS A 21 1.59 15.25 -10.29
C LYS A 21 0.84 15.55 -9.00
N LEU A 22 1.57 15.76 -7.90
CA LEU A 22 0.97 16.09 -6.61
C LEU A 22 0.11 17.35 -6.73
N SER A 23 0.60 18.37 -7.41
CA SER A 23 -0.13 19.62 -7.63
C SER A 23 -1.42 19.41 -8.42
N LYS A 24 -1.39 18.61 -9.48
CA LYS A 24 -2.60 18.28 -10.26
C LYS A 24 -3.61 17.47 -9.46
N GLU A 25 -3.18 16.47 -8.69
CA GLU A 25 -4.07 15.58 -7.95
C GLU A 25 -4.68 16.23 -6.70
N THR A 26 -3.90 17.06 -6.01
CA THR A 26 -4.34 17.74 -4.77
C THR A 26 -4.96 19.12 -5.03
N GLY A 27 -4.72 19.71 -6.20
CA GLY A 27 -5.08 21.09 -6.51
C GLY A 27 -4.29 22.14 -5.73
N ILE A 28 -3.14 21.76 -5.15
CA ILE A 28 -2.21 22.68 -4.47
C ILE A 28 -1.18 23.13 -5.50
N SER A 29 -0.95 24.43 -5.70
CA SER A 29 0.01 24.87 -6.72
C SER A 29 1.45 24.48 -6.38
N ASN A 30 2.24 24.11 -7.40
CA ASN A 30 3.69 23.83 -7.25
C ASN A 30 4.44 24.91 -6.46
N GLY A 31 4.14 26.18 -6.74
CA GLY A 31 4.76 27.30 -6.04
C GLY A 31 4.43 27.35 -4.55
N LEU A 32 3.24 26.89 -4.15
CA LEU A 32 2.88 26.76 -2.73
C LEU A 32 3.60 25.59 -2.08
N ILE A 33 3.69 24.43 -2.73
CA ILE A 33 4.41 23.26 -2.22
C ILE A 33 5.88 23.61 -1.99
N GLY A 34 6.53 24.23 -2.97
CA GLY A 34 7.92 24.67 -2.85
C GLY A 34 8.15 25.69 -1.75
N LYS A 35 7.22 26.65 -1.57
CA LYS A 35 7.26 27.60 -0.43
C LYS A 35 7.04 26.88 0.90
N ALA A 36 6.14 25.90 0.95
CA ALA A 36 5.81 25.14 2.14
C ALA A 36 7.01 24.33 2.63
N ARG A 37 7.73 23.64 1.73
CA ARG A 37 8.99 22.95 2.06
C ARG A 37 10.04 23.88 2.66
N LYS A 38 10.21 25.08 2.10
CA LYS A 38 11.17 26.08 2.61
C LYS A 38 10.77 26.68 3.96
N ARG A 39 9.46 26.86 4.20
CA ARG A 39 8.93 27.46 5.43
C ARG A 39 8.66 26.44 6.52
N GLY A 40 8.65 25.14 6.21
CA GLY A 40 8.32 24.08 7.14
C GLY A 40 6.84 24.03 7.53
N SER A 41 5.93 24.66 6.76
CA SER A 41 4.49 24.67 7.10
C SER A 41 3.59 24.69 5.86
N LEU A 42 2.48 23.96 5.92
CA LEU A 42 1.40 23.99 4.95
C LEU A 42 0.10 24.43 5.65
N SER A 43 -0.78 25.18 4.97
CA SER A 43 -2.04 25.61 5.57
C SER A 43 -2.98 24.42 5.83
N GLY A 44 -3.84 24.53 6.85
CA GLY A 44 -4.81 23.48 7.18
C GLY A 44 -5.68 23.07 5.99
N GLN A 45 -6.12 24.02 5.16
CA GLN A 45 -6.89 23.73 3.94
C GLN A 45 -6.11 22.87 2.94
N ASN A 46 -4.82 23.15 2.74
CA ASN A 46 -3.98 22.37 1.83
C ASN A 46 -3.64 21.00 2.41
N ILE A 47 -3.50 20.89 3.73
CA ILE A 47 -3.38 19.60 4.42
C ILE A 47 -4.66 18.76 4.20
N SER A 48 -5.84 19.34 4.35
CA SER A 48 -7.11 18.63 4.12
C SER A 48 -7.21 18.13 2.68
N LYS A 49 -6.82 18.96 1.69
CA LYS A 49 -6.73 18.52 0.28
C LYS A 49 -5.81 17.32 0.13
N LEU A 50 -4.59 17.41 0.68
CA LEU A 50 -3.60 16.34 0.61
C LEU A 50 -4.14 15.00 1.17
N ILE A 51 -4.65 15.01 2.41
CA ILE A 51 -5.13 13.80 3.09
C ILE A 51 -6.39 13.23 2.42
N ASN A 52 -7.27 14.08 1.89
CA ASN A 52 -8.47 13.62 1.18
C ASN A 52 -8.15 13.04 -0.20
N THR A 53 -7.13 13.55 -0.89
CA THR A 53 -6.64 13.01 -2.16
C THR A 53 -5.95 11.66 -1.94
N TYR A 54 -5.09 11.55 -0.92
CA TYR A 54 -4.30 10.36 -0.62
C TYR A 54 -4.87 9.61 0.60
N GLN A 55 -6.00 8.95 0.40
CA GLN A 55 -6.72 8.27 1.49
C GLN A 55 -5.96 7.08 2.07
N ASP A 56 -5.04 6.51 1.28
CA ASP A 56 -4.13 5.45 1.67
C ASP A 56 -2.93 5.94 2.49
N LEU A 57 -2.65 7.25 2.53
CA LEU A 57 -1.61 7.80 3.39
C LEU A 57 -2.11 7.92 4.85
N SER A 58 -1.34 7.36 5.78
CA SER A 58 -1.59 7.51 7.21
C SER A 58 -1.29 8.93 7.68
N ALA A 59 -2.31 9.59 8.25
CA ALA A 59 -2.14 10.90 8.86
C ALA A 59 -1.26 10.82 10.12
N ASP A 60 -1.41 9.77 10.91
CA ASP A 60 -0.62 9.58 12.13
C ASP A 60 0.87 9.42 11.80
N TRP A 61 1.17 8.66 10.74
CA TRP A 61 2.53 8.54 10.24
C TRP A 61 3.03 9.89 9.71
N LEU A 62 2.25 10.58 8.88
CA LEU A 62 2.67 11.85 8.28
C LEU A 62 2.95 12.95 9.32
N PHE A 63 2.09 13.08 10.34
CA PHE A 63 2.21 14.14 11.34
C PHE A 63 3.12 13.77 12.50
N ARG A 64 2.98 12.57 13.05
CA ARG A 64 3.66 12.15 14.28
C ARG A 64 4.82 11.20 14.04
N GLY A 65 4.91 10.60 12.85
CA GLY A 65 5.90 9.55 12.57
C GLY A 65 5.55 8.21 13.21
N GLU A 66 4.30 8.02 13.61
CA GLU A 66 3.82 6.84 14.30
C GLU A 66 3.10 5.88 13.35
N GLY A 67 3.31 4.58 13.53
CA GLY A 67 2.66 3.54 12.74
C GLY A 67 3.23 3.38 11.32
N GLU A 68 2.41 2.82 10.42
CA GLU A 68 2.79 2.56 9.04
C GLU A 68 2.44 3.74 8.11
N MET A 69 3.26 3.95 7.07
CA MET A 69 3.05 5.01 6.08
C MET A 69 1.74 4.83 5.31
N ILE A 70 1.48 3.60 4.88
CA ILE A 70 0.30 3.25 4.08
C ILE A 70 -0.72 2.59 4.99
N LYS A 71 -1.95 3.09 4.96
CA LYS A 71 -3.09 2.45 5.60
C LYS A 71 -3.35 1.14 4.89
N VAL A 72 -3.20 0.05 5.62
CA VAL A 72 -3.70 -1.25 5.19
C VAL A 72 -5.22 -1.16 5.25
N ASN A 73 -5.87 -0.88 4.12
CA ASN A 73 -7.31 -1.11 4.02
C ASN A 73 -7.51 -2.62 4.05
N GLU A 74 -7.92 -3.15 5.20
CA GLU A 74 -8.37 -4.54 5.35
C GLU A 74 -9.52 -4.90 4.38
N LYS A 75 -10.09 -3.90 3.69
CA LYS A 75 -11.14 -4.06 2.66
C LYS A 75 -10.65 -4.56 1.28
N ASN A 76 -9.35 -4.75 1.09
CA ASN A 76 -8.78 -5.32 -0.14
C ASN A 76 -7.86 -6.52 0.14
N ASP A 77 -8.02 -7.17 1.28
CA ASP A 77 -7.75 -8.60 1.25
C ASP A 77 -8.95 -9.19 0.50
N ASN A 78 -8.68 -9.81 -0.65
CA ASN A 78 -9.50 -10.91 -1.08
C ASN A 78 -9.38 -11.94 0.06
N HIS A 79 -10.19 -11.76 1.11
CA HIS A 79 -10.48 -12.75 2.09
C HIS A 79 -10.92 -13.95 1.26
N ILE A 80 -9.99 -14.89 1.10
CA ILE A 80 -10.33 -16.28 0.87
C ILE A 80 -11.18 -16.63 2.08
N GLU A 81 -12.49 -16.38 1.98
CA GLU A 81 -13.48 -16.56 3.03
C GLU A 81 -13.64 -18.01 3.45
N ASP A 82 -12.83 -18.92 2.91
CA ASP A 82 -12.78 -20.28 3.40
C ASP A 82 -11.38 -20.88 3.18
N LYS A 83 -10.43 -20.51 4.05
CA LYS A 83 -9.11 -21.17 4.09
C LYS A 83 -9.26 -22.68 4.23
N ASP A 84 -10.31 -23.16 4.90
CA ASP A 84 -10.61 -24.57 5.04
C ASP A 84 -11.05 -25.20 3.71
N TYR A 85 -11.81 -24.48 2.89
CA TYR A 85 -12.14 -24.90 1.52
C TYR A 85 -10.90 -25.01 0.64
N VAL A 86 -10.01 -24.02 0.69
CA VAL A 86 -8.75 -24.07 -0.08
C VAL A 86 -7.86 -25.21 0.38
N ILE A 87 -7.72 -25.41 1.69
CA ILE A 87 -6.97 -26.54 2.26
C ILE A 87 -7.59 -27.88 1.84
N LYS A 88 -8.92 -28.00 1.84
CA LYS A 88 -9.63 -29.21 1.40
C LYS A 88 -9.38 -29.53 -0.06
N LEU A 89 -9.43 -28.52 -0.93
CA LEU A 89 -9.13 -28.69 -2.36
C LEU A 89 -7.68 -29.10 -2.59
N GLN A 90 -6.73 -28.46 -1.90
CA GLN A 90 -5.31 -28.78 -2.00
C GLN A 90 -5.02 -30.22 -1.56
N LYS A 91 -5.60 -30.67 -0.43
CA LYS A 91 -5.47 -32.06 0.04
C LYS A 91 -5.95 -33.07 -1.00
N LYS A 92 -7.11 -32.84 -1.60
CA LYS A 92 -7.65 -33.73 -2.65
C LYS A 92 -6.72 -33.80 -3.86
N THR A 93 -6.14 -32.67 -4.27
CA THR A 93 -5.19 -32.63 -5.37
C THR A 93 -3.88 -33.36 -5.03
N ILE A 94 -3.36 -33.20 -3.82
CA ILE A 94 -2.14 -33.89 -3.36
C ILE A 94 -2.35 -35.41 -3.41
N GLU A 95 -3.46 -35.91 -2.87
CA GLU A 95 -3.78 -37.35 -2.89
C GLU A 95 -3.84 -37.91 -4.33
N ALA A 96 -4.49 -37.18 -5.25
CA ALA A 96 -4.54 -37.59 -6.66
C ALA A 96 -3.16 -37.61 -7.35
N LEU A 97 -2.27 -36.69 -6.98
CA LEU A 97 -0.90 -36.64 -7.51
C LEU A 97 -0.05 -37.78 -6.97
N GLU A 98 -0.15 -38.09 -5.68
CA GLU A 98 0.53 -39.23 -5.05
C GLU A 98 0.13 -40.56 -5.69
N ASP A 99 -1.17 -40.74 -5.96
CA ASP A 99 -1.68 -41.92 -6.67
C ASP A 99 -1.12 -42.04 -8.09
N LYS A 100 -1.01 -40.92 -8.82
CA LYS A 100 -0.45 -40.89 -10.17
C LYS A 100 1.03 -41.25 -10.16
N ILE A 101 1.80 -40.72 -9.21
CA ILE A 101 3.23 -41.04 -9.03
C ILE A 101 3.40 -42.54 -8.78
N LYS A 102 2.62 -43.10 -7.85
CA LYS A 102 2.66 -44.53 -7.51
C LYS A 102 2.38 -45.46 -8.70
N ARG A 103 1.47 -45.07 -9.59
CA ARG A 103 1.18 -45.84 -10.83
C ARG A 103 2.33 -45.76 -11.84
N LEU A 104 2.93 -44.58 -11.99
CA LEU A 104 4.06 -44.36 -12.89
C LEU A 104 5.33 -45.09 -12.42
N GLU A 105 5.55 -45.20 -11.11
CA GLU A 105 6.67 -45.97 -10.55
C GLU A 105 6.48 -47.48 -10.73
N LYS A 106 5.25 -47.98 -10.61
CA LYS A 106 4.94 -49.40 -10.83
C LYS A 106 5.08 -49.84 -12.30
N GLY A 107 4.83 -48.94 -13.25
CA GLY A 107 4.99 -49.21 -14.68
C GLY A 107 6.43 -49.14 -15.20
N LYS A 108 7.41 -48.84 -14.33
CA LYS A 108 8.85 -48.82 -14.67
C LYS A 108 9.59 -50.09 -14.24
N LYS A 109 8.89 -51.11 -13.72
CA LYS A 109 9.39 -52.48 -13.54
C LYS A 109 8.89 -53.35 -14.69
#